data_AF-A0A345VDR0-F1
#
_entry.id   AF-A0A345VDR0-F1
#
_cell.length_a   1.000
_cell.length_b   1.000
_cell.length_c   1.000
_cell.angle_alpha   90.00
_cell.angle_beta   90.00
_cell.angle_gamma   90.00
#
_symmetry.space_group_name_H-M   'P 1'
#
loop_
_entity.id
_entity.type
_entity.pdbx_description
1 polymer ?
#
loop_
_entity_poly.entity_id
_entity_poly.type
_entity_poly.pdbx_seq_one_letter_code
_entity_poly.pdbx_strand_id
1 'polypeptide(L)'
;MTLGMDGVTQYAPGGGECKGYRGYADIATGAQVVITADGKTVGKGELGEGKYKGGWCEFPFTVSDIKADSKFFSVQVSHRGTIEYTREELEKGVSLSLGS
;
A
#
# COMPACT_ATOMS: atom_id res chain seq x y z
N MET A 1 -1.54 6.15 6.53
CA MET A 1 -0.68 4.99 6.19
C MET A 1 -0.01 5.32 4.87
N THR A 2 1.22 4.85 4.65
CA THR A 2 1.97 5.17 3.43
C THR A 2 2.62 3.93 2.88
N LEU A 3 2.30 3.55 1.64
CA LEU A 3 3.05 2.50 0.96
C LEU A 3 4.34 3.13 0.42
N GLY A 4 5.48 2.79 1.03
CA GLY A 4 6.78 2.96 0.39
C GLY A 4 7.01 1.84 -0.63
N MET A 5 7.87 2.05 -1.61
CA MET A 5 8.26 0.96 -2.51
C MET A 5 9.73 1.10 -2.86
N ASP A 6 10.54 0.23 -2.29
CA ASP A 6 11.94 0.10 -2.67
C ASP A 6 12.03 -0.62 -4.02
N GLY A 7 12.58 0.06 -5.04
CA GLY A 7 12.71 -0.47 -6.40
C GLY A 7 11.79 0.16 -7.46
N VAL A 8 11.00 1.20 -7.10
CA VAL A 8 10.33 2.01 -8.13
C VAL A 8 11.32 3.00 -8.70
N THR A 9 11.94 2.56 -9.78
CA THR A 9 12.75 3.42 -10.64
C THR A 9 11.85 4.48 -11.26
N GLN A 10 12.27 5.73 -11.16
CA GLN A 10 11.77 6.84 -11.96
C GLN A 10 11.60 6.37 -13.42
N TYR A 11 10.37 6.28 -13.91
CA TYR A 11 10.10 6.32 -15.34
C TYR A 11 8.80 7.07 -15.65
N ALA A 12 8.73 8.30 -15.14
CA ALA A 12 7.98 9.35 -15.81
C ALA A 12 8.98 10.21 -16.58
N PRO A 13 9.10 10.07 -17.91
CA PRO A 13 9.80 11.09 -18.69
C PRO A 13 9.03 12.40 -18.49
N GLY A 14 9.54 13.28 -17.64
CA GLY A 14 8.91 14.58 -17.32
C GLY A 14 8.54 14.84 -15.87
N GLY A 15 8.88 13.97 -14.90
CA GLY A 15 8.81 14.33 -13.48
C GLY A 15 7.41 14.44 -12.85
N GLY A 16 6.36 13.97 -13.53
CA GLY A 16 5.01 13.89 -12.99
C GLY A 16 4.51 12.45 -12.98
N GLU A 17 3.97 12.00 -11.84
CA GLU A 17 3.29 10.71 -11.61
C GLU A 17 4.23 9.51 -11.36
N CYS A 18 4.32 9.12 -10.08
CA CYS A 18 4.89 7.84 -9.70
C CYS A 18 3.91 6.72 -10.07
N LYS A 19 4.37 5.77 -10.88
CA LYS A 19 3.65 4.54 -11.23
C LYS A 19 4.64 3.38 -11.26
N GLY A 20 4.17 2.21 -10.89
CA GLY A 20 4.98 1.01 -10.86
C GLY A 20 5.47 0.64 -12.27
N TYR A 21 6.69 0.12 -12.33
CA TYR A 21 7.40 -0.19 -13.57
C TYR A 21 7.73 -1.67 -13.66
N ARG A 22 7.78 -2.19 -14.89
CA ARG A 22 8.04 -3.61 -15.21
C ARG A 22 7.12 -4.54 -14.41
N GLY A 23 7.70 -5.30 -13.48
CA GLY A 23 7.02 -6.28 -12.68
C GLY A 23 6.00 -5.69 -11.73
N TYR A 24 5.90 -4.36 -11.58
CA TYR A 24 4.99 -3.64 -10.68
C TYR A 24 3.95 -2.77 -11.43
N ALA A 25 3.66 -3.04 -12.70
CA ALA A 25 2.73 -2.22 -13.50
C ALA A 25 1.30 -2.10 -12.91
N ASP A 26 0.95 -3.01 -12.00
CA ASP A 26 -0.28 -3.04 -11.21
C ASP A 26 -0.30 -2.04 -10.03
N ILE A 27 0.81 -1.38 -9.75
CA ILE A 27 0.93 -0.44 -8.63
C ILE A 27 0.87 0.99 -9.15
N ALA A 28 -0.30 1.59 -9.07
CA ALA A 28 -0.56 2.96 -9.45
C ALA A 28 -1.67 3.55 -8.56
N THR A 29 -1.94 4.83 -8.71
CA THR A 29 -3.13 5.48 -8.15
C THR A 29 -4.38 4.65 -8.47
N GLY A 30 -5.22 4.40 -7.48
CA GLY A 30 -6.42 3.56 -7.58
C GLY A 30 -6.16 2.06 -7.36
N ALA A 31 -4.91 1.61 -7.21
CA ALA A 31 -4.65 0.21 -6.88
C ALA A 31 -5.29 -0.16 -5.53
N GLN A 32 -6.01 -1.28 -5.50
CA GLN A 32 -6.80 -1.67 -4.34
C GLN A 32 -5.90 -1.99 -3.13
N VAL A 33 -6.30 -1.55 -1.95
CA VAL A 33 -5.76 -2.00 -0.67
C VAL A 33 -6.84 -2.77 0.05
N VAL A 34 -6.52 -4.00 0.48
CA VAL A 34 -7.45 -4.86 1.21
C VAL A 34 -6.87 -5.14 2.59
N ILE A 35 -7.70 -4.95 3.62
CA ILE A 35 -7.39 -5.37 4.97
C ILE A 35 -8.26 -6.58 5.29
N THR A 36 -7.62 -7.67 5.68
CA THR A 36 -8.28 -8.89 6.12
C THR A 36 -7.94 -9.20 7.57
N ALA A 37 -8.91 -9.71 8.33
CA ALA A 37 -8.68 -10.27 9.65
C ALA A 37 -9.52 -11.54 9.81
N ASP A 38 -8.96 -12.55 10.48
CA ASP A 38 -9.59 -13.87 10.66
C ASP A 38 -10.12 -14.48 9.35
N GLY A 39 -9.37 -14.29 8.26
CA GLY A 39 -9.70 -14.79 6.92
C GLY A 39 -10.83 -14.04 6.19
N LYS A 40 -11.31 -12.92 6.73
CA LYS A 40 -12.37 -12.10 6.11
C LYS A 40 -11.86 -10.72 5.76
N THR A 41 -12.35 -10.14 4.67
CA THR A 41 -12.12 -8.72 4.38
C THR A 41 -12.87 -7.85 5.37
N VAL A 42 -12.14 -6.98 6.04
CA VAL A 42 -12.64 -6.10 7.12
C VAL A 42 -12.46 -4.62 6.79
N GLY A 43 -11.69 -4.31 5.73
CA GLY A 43 -11.53 -2.96 5.19
C GLY A 43 -11.05 -3.00 3.75
N LYS A 44 -11.42 -1.97 2.98
CA LYS A 44 -10.94 -1.73 1.62
C LYS A 44 -10.60 -0.26 1.45
N GLY A 45 -9.55 0.03 0.71
CA GLY A 45 -9.18 1.36 0.27
C GLY A 45 -8.43 1.28 -1.05
N GLU A 46 -7.83 2.39 -1.45
CA GLU A 46 -7.11 2.50 -2.71
C GLU A 46 -5.85 3.35 -2.50
N LEU A 47 -4.82 3.09 -3.30
CA LEU A 47 -3.65 3.95 -3.34
C LEU A 47 -4.02 5.32 -3.91
N GLY A 48 -3.62 6.37 -3.21
CA GLY A 48 -3.64 7.73 -3.70
C GLY A 48 -2.53 8.00 -4.69
N GLU A 49 -2.40 9.26 -5.09
CA GLU A 49 -1.42 9.69 -6.07
C GLU A 49 0.01 9.45 -5.57
N GLY A 50 0.76 8.67 -6.33
CA GLY A 50 2.15 8.36 -6.05
C GLY A 50 3.05 9.58 -6.19
N LYS A 51 3.95 9.80 -5.21
CA LYS A 51 4.95 10.87 -5.23
C LYS A 51 6.36 10.30 -5.19
N TYR A 52 7.22 10.84 -6.03
CA TYR A 52 8.64 10.48 -6.01
C TYR A 52 9.33 11.23 -4.88
N LYS A 53 9.92 10.50 -3.94
CA LYS A 53 10.60 11.08 -2.77
C LYS A 53 11.76 10.18 -2.38
N GLY A 54 12.91 10.78 -2.08
CA GLY A 54 14.07 10.04 -1.54
C GLY A 54 14.73 9.02 -2.47
N GLY A 55 14.28 8.86 -3.72
CA GLY A 55 14.76 7.80 -4.62
C GLY A 55 13.75 6.66 -4.84
N TRP A 56 12.57 6.74 -4.22
CA TRP A 56 11.50 5.77 -4.33
C TRP A 56 10.16 6.45 -4.60
N CYS A 57 9.14 5.65 -4.95
CA CYS A 57 7.77 6.11 -5.05
C CYS A 57 7.02 5.80 -3.76
N GLU A 58 6.40 6.85 -3.19
CA GLU A 58 5.51 6.74 -2.04
C GLU A 58 4.06 6.91 -2.51
N PHE A 59 3.20 5.95 -2.17
CA PHE A 59 1.78 5.99 -2.44
C PHE A 59 1.02 6.12 -1.10
N PRO A 60 0.41 7.27 -0.80
CA PRO A 60 -0.41 7.40 0.40
C PRO A 60 -1.67 6.56 0.23
N PHE A 61 -2.21 5.99 1.30
CA PHE A 61 -3.53 5.36 1.26
C PHE A 61 -4.22 5.48 2.61
N THR A 62 -5.54 5.35 2.59
CA THR A 62 -6.37 5.35 3.80
C THR A 62 -7.45 4.29 3.64
N VAL A 63 -7.63 3.49 4.69
CA VAL A 63 -8.71 2.51 4.79
C VAL A 63 -9.54 2.92 5.99
N SER A 64 -10.75 3.41 5.72
CA SER A 64 -11.72 3.78 6.75
C SER A 64 -12.57 2.57 7.13
N ASP A 65 -13.27 2.67 8.26
CA ASP A 65 -14.32 1.71 8.66
C ASP A 65 -13.84 0.25 8.78
N ILE A 66 -12.66 0.03 9.38
CA ILE A 66 -12.17 -1.32 9.69
C ILE A 66 -13.03 -1.92 10.81
N LYS A 67 -14.00 -2.75 10.43
CA LYS A 67 -14.99 -3.35 11.33
C LYS A 67 -14.59 -4.78 11.70
N ALA A 68 -13.57 -4.92 12.53
CA ALA A 68 -13.21 -6.22 13.11
C ALA A 68 -12.52 -6.07 14.45
N ASP A 69 -12.86 -6.97 15.38
CA ASP A 69 -12.25 -7.08 16.71
C ASP A 69 -11.20 -8.19 16.76
N SER A 70 -10.22 -8.07 15.86
CA SER A 70 -9.12 -9.03 15.73
C SER A 70 -7.84 -8.44 16.30
N LYS A 71 -6.90 -9.29 16.74
CA LYS A 71 -5.57 -8.84 17.18
C LYS A 71 -4.64 -8.56 16.01
N PHE A 72 -4.77 -9.35 14.95
CA PHE A 72 -3.92 -9.32 13.78
C PHE A 72 -4.75 -9.00 12.54
N PHE A 73 -4.15 -8.19 11.68
CA PHE A 73 -4.71 -7.68 10.45
C PHE A 73 -3.68 -7.83 9.34
N SER A 74 -4.12 -8.39 8.25
CA SER A 74 -3.35 -8.62 7.05
C SER A 74 -3.65 -7.52 6.05
N VAL A 75 -2.63 -6.76 5.65
CA VAL A 75 -2.73 -5.70 4.65
C VAL A 75 -2.14 -6.21 3.34
N GLN A 76 -2.93 -6.14 2.28
CA GLN A 76 -2.54 -6.50 0.93
C GLN A 76 -2.77 -5.31 0.00
N VAL A 77 -1.78 -5.05 -0.87
CA VAL A 77 -1.89 -4.04 -1.92
C VAL A 77 -1.94 -4.75 -3.26
N SER A 78 -2.95 -4.41 -4.06
CA SER A 78 -3.29 -5.09 -5.30
C SER A 78 -3.41 -6.60 -5.06
N HIS A 79 -2.54 -7.38 -5.67
CA HIS A 79 -2.42 -8.83 -5.49
C HIS A 79 -1.01 -9.21 -4.97
N ARG A 80 -0.30 -8.25 -4.36
CA ARG A 80 1.09 -8.42 -3.92
C ARG A 80 1.18 -8.76 -2.45
N GLY A 81 1.43 -10.03 -2.19
CA GLY A 81 1.73 -10.53 -0.85
C GLY A 81 0.73 -10.07 0.20
N THR A 82 1.07 -10.30 1.45
CA THR A 82 0.30 -9.81 2.59
C THR A 82 1.29 -9.54 3.71
N ILE A 83 1.19 -8.39 4.35
CA ILE A 83 1.96 -8.09 5.56
C ILE A 83 0.99 -8.04 6.73
N GLU A 84 1.34 -8.73 7.81
CA GLU A 84 0.53 -8.76 9.02
C GLU A 84 0.96 -7.65 9.99
N TYR A 85 -0.03 -7.00 10.57
CA TYR A 85 0.09 -5.94 11.56
C TYR A 85 -0.87 -6.19 12.71
N THR A 86 -0.54 -5.68 13.88
CA THR A 86 -1.45 -5.58 15.01
C THR A 86 -2.42 -4.40 14.84
N ARG A 87 -3.51 -4.39 15.61
CA ARG A 87 -4.43 -3.22 15.66
C ARG A 87 -3.68 -1.92 15.98
N GLU A 88 -2.79 -1.97 16.97
CA GLU A 88 -2.04 -0.80 17.43
C GLU A 88 -1.13 -0.23 16.32
N GLU A 89 -0.50 -1.10 15.53
CA GLU A 89 0.31 -0.68 14.38
C GLU A 89 -0.54 -0.06 13.26
N LEU A 90 -1.72 -0.62 12.97
CA LEU A 90 -2.64 -0.02 12.01
C LEU A 90 -3.11 1.38 12.46
N GLU A 91 -3.44 1.55 13.73
CA GLU A 91 -3.90 2.84 14.29
C GLU A 91 -2.79 3.89 14.31
N LYS A 92 -1.54 3.49 14.59
CA LYS A 92 -0.36 4.37 14.48
C LYS A 92 -0.04 4.75 13.04
N GLY A 93 -0.50 3.94 12.09
CA GLY A 93 -0.24 4.08 10.67
C GLY A 93 0.97 3.24 10.26
N VAL A 94 0.77 2.43 9.23
CA VAL A 94 1.79 1.51 8.72
C VAL A 94 2.49 2.06 7.48
N SER A 95 3.74 1.61 7.32
CA SER A 95 4.50 1.71 6.08
C SER A 95 4.85 0.33 5.57
N LEU A 96 4.55 0.06 4.29
CA LEU A 96 4.94 -1.18 3.62
C LEU A 96 5.96 -0.85 2.54
N SER A 97 6.83 -1.80 2.19
CA SER A 97 7.72 -1.72 1.02
C SER A 97 7.45 -2.91 0.09
N LEU A 98 7.38 -2.65 -1.22
CA LEU A 98 7.24 -3.68 -2.26
C LEU A 98 8.51 -3.75 -3.09
N GLY A 99 9.09 -4.95 -3.17
CA GLY A 99 10.38 -5.14 -3.83
C GLY A 99 11.54 -4.81 -2.89
N SER A 100 12.58 -5.63 -2.96
CA SER A 100 13.85 -5.48 -2.26
C SER A 100 14.96 -5.78 -3.25
#